data_AF-D8RBW1-F1
#
_entry.id   AF-D8RBW1-F1
#
_cell.length_a   1.000
_cell.length_b   1.000
_cell.length_c   1.000
_cell.angle_alpha   90.00
_cell.angle_beta   90.00
_cell.angle_gamma   90.00
#
_symmetry.space_group_name_H-M   'P 1'
#
loop_
_entity.id
_entity.type
_entity.pdbx_description
1 polymer ?
#
loop_
_entity_poly.entity_id
_entity_poly.type
_entity_poly.pdbx_seq_one_letter_code
_entity_poly.pdbx_strand_id
1 'polypeptide(L)'
;MDGVVVKQQQGQVIERFEAPITVKVILEELRESGYRGHLIRESTQLRVPPPTVLVPGDVVVLVEKRPREPSWFDEHDGLPSASAFAKDVAEMKKQLGKHDPVYDLGRNSAPMPLVLAHEAFAGYVQALDSHRLDVKDWTFLSRMMAMSGYFDQDVDRQAELLQCWKLFFEQNWPGKFKLTSSREPDILIQALVGGEWITVGIVVVKNEVGLGGEPCVESLKHYGSHATSRMRDMHWSYWTSCLPVLILEVVGPTIRVGGAIFHDSPGYEPFTPYLHMLKFLQDDEYLTRLARAIVAFPPAIVSISAFYAALAPLQPTQAYTERAVEAWWPSLLIAEKQRHPGLEVSQFTRQVYQRTEKRLIFLLKYSTGEERLMKFSQRYGADVHKAWSDAGFAPTFTIQTLVNGWKAISMEYYSPNAGWIPLNRLEPGPFNREHALDPSSWENCRQAVVKAYQSIHELYPYHVHGDLRKRNILFNLNSLKVAFVDFDWAGTSGDVRYPIFLNPNINWPQGVQACHPILPVHDKELLKLDLN
;
A
#
# COMPACT_ATOMS: atom_id res chain seq x y z
N MET A 1 53.51 15.64 -14.67
CA MET A 1 53.53 16.71 -13.66
C MET A 1 52.26 16.54 -12.86
N ASP A 2 52.38 16.24 -11.57
CA ASP A 2 51.25 15.82 -10.74
C ASP A 2 50.44 17.04 -10.33
N GLY A 3 49.52 17.50 -11.17
CA GLY A 3 48.55 18.54 -10.81
C GLY A 3 47.57 18.08 -9.74
N VAL A 4 46.72 18.99 -9.26
CA VAL A 4 45.53 18.62 -8.46
C VAL A 4 44.57 17.88 -9.38
N VAL A 5 44.11 16.70 -8.98
CA VAL A 5 43.19 15.87 -9.77
C VAL A 5 41.81 15.84 -9.12
N VAL A 6 40.78 16.20 -9.88
CA VAL A 6 39.37 16.06 -9.47
C VAL A 6 38.76 14.85 -10.17
N LYS A 7 38.16 13.93 -9.42
CA LYS A 7 37.50 12.72 -9.94
C LYS A 7 36.01 12.67 -9.58
N GLN A 8 35.23 11.90 -10.32
CA GLN A 8 33.92 11.42 -9.89
C GLN A 8 34.06 10.23 -8.93
N GLN A 9 33.00 9.90 -8.19
CA GLN A 9 32.96 8.73 -7.29
C GLN A 9 33.27 7.39 -7.99
N GLN A 10 33.02 7.30 -9.30
CA GLN A 10 33.30 6.10 -10.11
C GLN A 10 34.76 6.03 -10.62
N GLY A 11 35.63 6.97 -10.18
CA GLY A 11 37.06 6.99 -10.49
C GLY A 11 37.45 7.73 -11.77
N GLN A 12 36.48 8.19 -12.57
CA GLN A 12 36.73 8.98 -13.77
C GLN A 12 37.27 10.37 -13.40
N VAL A 13 38.37 10.80 -14.04
CA VAL A 13 38.91 12.15 -13.87
C VAL A 13 38.01 13.17 -14.58
N ILE A 14 37.54 14.17 -13.84
CA ILE A 14 36.75 15.29 -14.35
C ILE A 14 37.70 16.36 -14.89
N GLU A 15 38.69 16.75 -14.10
CA GLU A 15 39.53 17.91 -14.37
C GLU A 15 40.89 17.82 -13.67
N ARG A 16 41.88 18.53 -14.20
CA ARG A 16 43.24 18.60 -13.67
C ARG A 16 43.73 20.05 -13.63
N PHE A 17 44.30 20.45 -12.50
CA PHE A 17 44.84 21.79 -12.29
C PHE A 17 46.35 21.72 -12.06
N GLU A 18 47.13 22.41 -12.90
CA GLU A 18 48.60 22.32 -12.85
C GLU A 18 49.23 23.18 -11.73
N ALA A 19 48.51 24.17 -11.22
CA ALA A 19 48.94 25.07 -10.15
C ALA A 19 48.10 24.87 -8.88
N PRO A 20 48.60 25.29 -7.69
CA PRO A 20 47.79 25.33 -6.49
C PRO A 20 46.51 26.14 -6.71
N ILE A 21 45.38 25.57 -6.32
CA ILE A 21 44.05 26.13 -6.60
C ILE A 21 43.14 25.97 -5.38
N THR A 22 42.24 26.93 -5.15
CA THR A 22 41.28 26.82 -4.04
C THR A 22 40.10 25.94 -4.42
N VAL A 23 39.59 25.18 -3.44
CA VAL A 23 38.37 24.37 -3.61
C VAL A 23 37.19 25.24 -4.07
N LYS A 24 37.11 26.51 -3.65
CA LYS A 24 36.10 27.46 -4.12
C LYS A 24 36.14 27.62 -5.64
N VAL A 25 37.31 27.86 -6.22
CA VAL A 25 37.48 28.06 -7.68
C VAL A 25 37.18 26.77 -8.43
N ILE A 26 37.67 25.62 -7.93
CA ILE A 26 37.33 24.31 -8.52
C ILE A 26 35.81 24.10 -8.56
N LEU A 27 35.09 24.38 -7.46
CA LEU A 27 33.63 24.22 -7.41
C LEU A 27 32.86 25.23 -8.27
N GLU A 28 33.46 26.37 -8.60
CA GLU A 28 32.90 27.36 -9.53
C GLU A 28 33.05 26.88 -10.99
N GLU A 29 34.23 26.40 -11.38
CA GLU A 29 34.47 25.85 -12.73
C GLU A 29 33.68 24.58 -13.01
N LEU A 30 33.63 23.66 -12.04
CA LEU A 30 32.79 22.46 -12.12
C LEU A 30 31.31 22.81 -12.30
N ARG A 31 30.84 23.91 -11.71
CA ARG A 31 29.46 24.38 -11.84
C ARG A 31 29.14 24.87 -13.24
N GLU A 32 30.08 25.55 -13.91
CA GLU A 32 29.95 25.94 -15.31
C GLU A 32 29.88 24.72 -16.23
N SER A 33 30.59 23.65 -15.86
CA SER A 33 30.57 22.34 -16.53
C SER A 33 29.38 21.43 -16.14
N GLY A 34 28.38 21.97 -15.41
CA GLY A 34 27.15 21.26 -15.05
C GLY A 34 27.22 20.41 -13.78
N TYR A 35 28.37 20.35 -13.11
CA TYR A 35 28.56 19.60 -11.88
C TYR A 35 28.22 20.44 -10.65
N ARG A 36 27.43 19.90 -9.70
CA ARG A 36 27.15 20.55 -8.42
C ARG A 36 27.47 19.59 -7.28
N GLY A 37 28.18 20.04 -6.25
CA GLY A 37 28.63 19.11 -5.21
C GLY A 37 29.50 19.73 -4.13
N HIS A 38 30.19 18.86 -3.40
CA HIS A 38 31.31 19.20 -2.54
C HIS A 38 32.47 18.24 -2.80
N LEU A 39 33.69 18.65 -2.48
CA LEU A 39 34.88 17.81 -2.66
C LEU A 39 35.22 17.07 -1.36
N ILE A 40 35.71 15.84 -1.50
CA ILE A 40 36.34 15.05 -0.44
C ILE A 40 37.76 14.67 -0.86
N ARG A 41 38.71 14.53 0.09
CA ARG A 41 40.04 13.97 -0.22
C ARG A 41 39.92 12.48 -0.49
N GLU A 42 40.51 11.98 -1.58
CA GLU A 42 40.42 10.57 -1.96
C GLU A 42 41.00 9.65 -0.88
N SER A 43 42.12 10.05 -0.27
CA SER A 43 42.82 9.24 0.74
C SER A 43 42.12 9.17 2.09
N THR A 44 41.42 10.23 2.51
CA THR A 44 40.81 10.32 3.85
C THR A 44 39.28 10.27 3.84
N GLN A 45 38.67 10.41 2.67
CA GLN A 45 37.21 10.57 2.49
C GLN A 45 36.62 11.77 3.28
N LEU A 46 37.46 12.66 3.82
CA LEU A 46 37.02 13.84 4.55
C LEU A 46 36.69 14.98 3.59
N ARG A 47 35.63 15.72 3.92
CA ARG A 47 35.20 16.91 3.19
C ARG A 47 36.28 17.98 3.20
N VAL A 48 36.56 18.54 2.02
CA VAL A 48 37.47 19.66 1.84
C VAL A 48 36.65 20.95 1.74
N PRO A 49 36.76 21.88 2.69
CA PRO A 49 35.95 23.09 2.68
C PRO A 49 36.44 24.08 1.59
N PRO A 50 35.55 24.94 1.05
CA PRO A 50 35.89 25.89 -0.03
C PRO A 50 37.14 26.77 0.14
N PRO A 51 37.49 27.28 1.35
CA PRO A 51 38.69 28.10 1.50
C PRO A 51 40.01 27.31 1.43
N THR A 52 39.98 25.98 1.39
CA THR A 52 41.19 25.16 1.31
C THR A 52 41.89 25.32 -0.04
N VAL A 53 43.21 25.51 -0.01
CA VAL A 53 44.10 25.44 -1.18
C VAL A 53 44.56 24.00 -1.36
N LEU A 54 44.35 23.45 -2.55
CA LEU A 54 44.88 22.16 -2.97
C LEU A 54 46.18 22.38 -3.73
N VAL A 55 47.15 21.48 -3.56
CA VAL A 55 48.47 21.57 -4.18
C VAL A 55 48.71 20.41 -5.16
N PRO A 56 49.59 20.59 -6.16
CA PRO A 56 50.04 19.52 -7.04
C PRO A 56 50.31 18.20 -6.29
N GLY A 57 49.59 17.13 -6.65
CA GLY A 57 49.60 15.82 -5.98
C GLY A 57 48.35 15.51 -5.14
N ASP A 58 47.52 16.50 -4.81
CA ASP A 58 46.24 16.27 -4.16
C ASP A 58 45.24 15.62 -5.14
N VAL A 59 44.59 14.55 -4.69
CA VAL A 59 43.47 13.93 -5.40
C VAL A 59 42.19 14.08 -4.58
N VAL A 60 41.19 14.71 -5.19
CA VAL A 60 39.88 14.96 -4.59
C VAL A 60 38.77 14.36 -5.44
N VAL A 61 37.72 13.91 -4.77
CA VAL A 61 36.54 13.32 -5.40
C VAL A 61 35.37 14.29 -5.25
N LEU A 62 34.71 14.62 -6.36
CA LEU A 62 33.45 15.34 -6.36
C LEU A 62 32.34 14.39 -5.90
N VAL A 63 31.73 14.74 -4.77
CA VAL A 63 30.46 14.17 -4.34
C VAL A 63 29.35 15.06 -4.90
N GLU A 64 28.75 14.60 -6.00
CA GLU A 64 27.67 15.32 -6.65
C GLU A 64 26.46 15.45 -5.72
N LYS A 65 26.04 16.70 -5.50
CA LYS A 65 24.77 17.02 -4.88
C LYS A 65 23.72 16.76 -5.95
N ARG A 66 23.20 15.54 -6.02
CA ARG A 66 21.95 15.29 -6.74
C ARG A 66 20.94 16.35 -6.26
N PRO A 67 20.20 17.04 -7.15
CA PRO A 67 19.05 17.80 -6.70
C PRO A 67 18.24 16.84 -5.85
N ARG A 68 18.01 17.18 -4.58
CA ARG A 68 17.12 16.39 -3.74
C ARG A 68 15.79 16.43 -4.47
N GLU A 69 15.34 15.30 -4.99
CA GLU A 69 13.97 15.19 -5.48
C GLU A 69 13.09 15.70 -4.33
N PRO A 70 12.17 16.64 -4.60
CA PRO A 70 11.30 17.16 -3.56
C PRO A 70 10.66 15.97 -2.85
N SER A 71 10.73 15.97 -1.52
CA SER A 71 10.05 14.94 -0.76
C SER A 71 8.55 15.07 -1.00
N TRP A 72 7.79 14.01 -0.71
CA TRP A 72 6.33 14.09 -0.73
C TRP A 72 5.80 15.30 0.07
N PHE A 73 6.44 15.63 1.19
CA PHE A 73 6.07 16.78 2.03
C PHE A 73 6.26 18.11 1.28
N ASP A 74 7.38 18.26 0.55
CA ASP A 74 7.64 19.45 -0.26
C ASP A 74 6.60 19.60 -1.39
N GLU A 75 6.22 18.50 -2.03
CA GLU A 75 5.14 18.49 -3.04
C GLU A 75 3.80 18.88 -2.42
N HIS A 76 3.44 18.26 -1.28
CA HIS A 76 2.20 18.54 -0.56
C HIS A 76 2.09 19.99 -0.13
N ASP A 77 3.16 20.56 0.44
CA ASP A 77 3.20 21.94 0.92
C ASP A 77 3.07 22.96 -0.21
N GLY A 78 3.50 22.60 -1.43
CA GLY A 78 3.34 23.42 -2.62
C GLY A 78 1.91 23.48 -3.18
N LEU A 79 0.99 22.64 -2.69
CA LEU A 79 -0.40 22.62 -3.16
C LEU A 79 -1.22 23.78 -2.57
N PRO A 80 -2.28 24.25 -3.26
CA PRO A 80 -3.23 25.21 -2.72
C PRO A 80 -3.91 24.74 -1.42
N SER A 81 -4.71 25.63 -0.80
CA SER A 81 -5.57 25.23 0.32
C SER A 81 -6.50 24.08 -0.09
N ALA A 82 -7.03 23.33 0.88
CA ALA A 82 -7.82 22.14 0.59
C ALA A 82 -9.04 22.46 -0.29
N SER A 83 -9.78 23.51 0.07
CA SER A 83 -10.93 23.98 -0.71
C SER A 83 -10.54 24.46 -2.11
N ALA A 84 -9.41 25.15 -2.24
CA ALA A 84 -8.93 25.65 -3.54
C ALA A 84 -8.47 24.50 -4.45
N PHE A 85 -7.72 23.54 -3.90
CA PHE A 85 -7.24 22.38 -4.64
C PHE A 85 -8.40 21.48 -5.10
N ALA A 86 -9.38 21.26 -4.24
CA ALA A 86 -10.58 20.49 -4.55
C ALA A 86 -11.47 21.11 -5.64
N LYS A 87 -11.31 22.41 -5.94
CA LYS A 87 -12.02 23.14 -7.01
C LYS A 87 -11.22 23.23 -8.30
N ASP A 88 -9.91 22.99 -8.26
CA ASP A 88 -9.01 23.12 -9.42
C ASP A 88 -8.83 21.77 -10.13
N VAL A 89 -9.66 21.52 -11.15
CA VAL A 89 -9.59 20.29 -11.95
C VAL A 89 -8.25 20.14 -12.67
N ALA A 90 -7.63 21.22 -13.09
CA ALA A 90 -6.35 21.17 -13.81
C ALA A 90 -5.22 20.74 -12.87
N GLU A 91 -5.14 21.34 -11.69
CA GLU A 91 -4.14 20.96 -10.68
C GLU A 91 -4.42 19.54 -10.14
N MET A 92 -5.68 19.17 -9.91
CA MET A 92 -6.05 17.79 -9.55
C MET A 92 -5.58 16.79 -10.60
N LYS A 93 -5.79 17.07 -11.90
CA LYS A 93 -5.33 16.19 -12.98
C LYS A 93 -3.81 16.06 -12.98
N LYS A 94 -3.09 17.16 -12.77
CA LYS A 94 -1.62 17.17 -12.73
C LYS A 94 -1.06 16.37 -11.53
N GLN A 95 -1.65 16.52 -10.36
CA GLN A 95 -1.11 15.97 -9.11
C GLN A 95 -1.63 14.57 -8.78
N LEU A 96 -2.87 14.24 -9.18
CA LEU A 96 -3.55 12.98 -8.88
C LEU A 96 -3.66 12.06 -10.11
N GLY A 97 -3.43 12.60 -11.31
CA GLY A 97 -3.51 11.85 -12.57
C GLY A 97 -2.16 11.27 -13.03
N LYS A 98 -1.09 11.42 -12.25
CA LYS A 98 0.22 10.78 -12.49
C LYS A 98 0.24 9.33 -11.99
N HIS A 99 1.25 8.56 -12.39
CA HIS A 99 1.47 7.19 -11.90
C HIS A 99 1.84 7.13 -10.41
N ASP A 100 2.43 8.22 -9.89
CA ASP A 100 2.80 8.38 -8.49
C ASP A 100 2.12 9.63 -7.92
N PRO A 101 0.81 9.56 -7.64
CA PRO A 101 0.02 10.73 -7.26
C PRO A 101 0.39 11.22 -5.86
N VAL A 102 0.21 12.53 -5.61
CA VAL A 102 0.45 13.10 -4.28
C VAL A 102 -0.47 12.47 -3.22
N TYR A 103 -1.67 12.04 -3.61
CA TYR A 103 -2.57 11.22 -2.79
C TYR A 103 -2.98 9.98 -3.58
N ASP A 104 -2.81 8.79 -3.01
CA ASP A 104 -3.22 7.53 -3.62
C ASP A 104 -4.73 7.33 -3.42
N LEU A 105 -5.50 7.84 -4.39
CA LEU A 105 -6.96 7.78 -4.42
C LEU A 105 -7.49 6.59 -5.25
N GLY A 106 -6.66 5.59 -5.55
CA GLY A 106 -7.08 4.45 -6.36
C GLY A 106 -7.27 4.74 -7.87
N ARG A 107 -6.79 5.89 -8.37
CA ARG A 107 -6.99 6.30 -9.78
C ARG A 107 -6.06 5.58 -10.76
N ASN A 108 -4.76 5.59 -10.46
CA ASN A 108 -3.70 5.03 -11.30
C ASN A 108 -2.80 4.04 -10.54
N SER A 109 -3.08 3.82 -9.27
CA SER A 109 -2.38 2.94 -8.34
C SER A 109 -3.41 2.24 -7.46
N ALA A 110 -3.02 1.08 -6.92
CA ALA A 110 -3.82 0.40 -5.90
C ALA A 110 -3.04 0.48 -4.58
N PRO A 111 -3.54 1.21 -3.57
CA PRO A 111 -2.92 1.19 -2.24
C PRO A 111 -3.10 -0.20 -1.61
N MET A 112 -2.35 -0.47 -0.53
CA MET A 112 -2.69 -1.60 0.33
C MET A 112 -4.14 -1.44 0.80
N PRO A 113 -4.99 -2.47 0.67
CA PRO A 113 -6.36 -2.42 1.18
C PRO A 113 -6.36 -2.03 2.67
N LEU A 114 -7.07 -0.97 3.02
CA LEU A 114 -7.04 -0.39 4.36
C LEU A 114 -7.62 -1.35 5.41
N VAL A 115 -8.54 -2.23 5.00
CA VAL A 115 -9.05 -3.32 5.84
C VAL A 115 -7.97 -4.32 6.27
N LEU A 116 -6.85 -4.43 5.55
CA LEU A 116 -5.69 -5.20 5.99
C LEU A 116 -4.77 -4.35 6.88
N ALA A 117 -4.66 -3.05 6.57
CA ALA A 117 -3.75 -2.13 7.25
C ALA A 117 -4.11 -1.88 8.72
N HIS A 118 -5.40 -1.83 9.07
CA HIS A 118 -5.83 -1.49 10.43
C HIS A 118 -7.15 -2.15 10.83
N GLU A 119 -7.20 -2.68 12.07
CA GLU A 119 -8.35 -3.41 12.60
C GLU A 119 -9.63 -2.57 12.69
N ALA A 120 -9.52 -1.26 12.95
CA ALA A 120 -10.70 -0.38 12.96
C ALA A 120 -11.42 -0.32 11.60
N PHE A 121 -10.66 -0.34 10.50
CA PHE A 121 -11.24 -0.34 9.15
C PHE A 121 -11.85 -1.70 8.84
N ALA A 122 -11.19 -2.79 9.25
CA ALA A 122 -11.77 -4.13 9.16
C ALA A 122 -13.09 -4.24 9.94
N GLY A 123 -13.11 -3.75 11.18
CA GLY A 123 -14.30 -3.73 12.03
C GLY A 123 -15.43 -2.87 11.43
N TYR A 124 -15.11 -1.72 10.85
CA TYR A 124 -16.08 -0.88 10.15
C TYR A 124 -16.73 -1.63 8.99
N VAL A 125 -15.93 -2.21 8.09
CA VAL A 125 -16.44 -2.93 6.92
C VAL A 125 -17.23 -4.18 7.33
N GLN A 126 -16.77 -4.91 8.35
CA GLN A 126 -17.51 -6.06 8.89
C GLN A 126 -18.89 -5.66 9.43
N ALA A 127 -18.98 -4.50 10.08
CA ALA A 127 -20.24 -3.99 10.64
C ALA A 127 -21.26 -3.61 9.55
N LEU A 128 -20.82 -3.24 8.34
CA LEU A 128 -21.71 -2.97 7.20
C LEU A 128 -22.56 -4.20 6.83
N ASP A 129 -22.00 -5.40 6.99
CA ASP A 129 -22.68 -6.65 6.63
C ASP A 129 -23.40 -7.31 7.82
N SER A 130 -22.83 -7.17 9.02
CA SER A 130 -23.19 -8.03 10.16
C SER A 130 -23.76 -7.31 11.38
N HIS A 131 -23.69 -5.97 11.46
CA HIS A 131 -24.21 -5.24 12.62
C HIS A 131 -25.73 -5.42 12.74
N ARG A 132 -26.17 -5.76 13.94
CA ARG A 132 -27.60 -5.94 14.27
C ARG A 132 -28.12 -4.62 14.83
N LEU A 133 -29.01 -3.99 14.08
CA LEU A 133 -29.58 -2.69 14.42
C LEU A 133 -30.52 -2.81 15.62
N ASP A 134 -30.37 -1.90 16.58
CA ASP A 134 -31.27 -1.75 17.72
C ASP A 134 -32.01 -0.40 17.74
N VAL A 135 -32.80 -0.16 18.79
CA VAL A 135 -33.60 1.07 18.93
C VAL A 135 -32.72 2.33 19.03
N LYS A 136 -31.53 2.24 19.63
CA LYS A 136 -30.60 3.38 19.72
C LYS A 136 -30.02 3.69 18.35
N ASP A 137 -29.70 2.67 17.56
CA ASP A 137 -29.22 2.82 16.19
C ASP A 137 -30.25 3.55 15.33
N TRP A 138 -31.52 3.12 15.38
CA TRP A 138 -32.62 3.77 14.65
C TRP A 138 -32.85 5.21 15.09
N THR A 139 -32.69 5.48 16.40
CA THR A 139 -32.80 6.85 16.94
C THR A 139 -31.68 7.74 16.41
N PHE A 140 -30.45 7.23 16.34
CA PHE A 140 -29.32 7.98 15.80
C PHE A 140 -29.46 8.20 14.28
N LEU A 141 -29.85 7.17 13.53
CA LEU A 141 -30.14 7.30 12.10
C LEU A 141 -31.22 8.36 11.84
N SER A 142 -32.32 8.34 12.60
CA SER A 142 -33.43 9.28 12.41
C SER A 142 -32.98 10.74 12.57
N ARG A 143 -32.01 11.01 13.45
CA ARG A 143 -31.38 12.34 13.59
C ARG A 143 -30.50 12.66 12.40
N MET A 144 -29.66 11.72 11.98
CA MET A 144 -28.79 11.90 10.80
C MET A 144 -29.59 12.16 9.52
N MET A 145 -30.80 11.62 9.39
CA MET A 145 -31.69 11.91 8.27
C MET A 145 -32.14 13.38 8.18
N ALA A 146 -31.93 14.21 9.21
CA ALA A 146 -32.11 15.67 9.11
C ALA A 146 -31.19 16.29 8.04
N MET A 147 -30.05 15.65 7.75
CA MET A 147 -29.14 16.06 6.67
C MET A 147 -29.75 15.93 5.26
N SER A 148 -30.94 15.33 5.12
CA SER A 148 -31.69 15.36 3.86
C SER A 148 -32.31 16.72 3.53
N GLY A 149 -32.37 17.64 4.51
CA GLY A 149 -32.87 18.99 4.29
C GLY A 149 -31.95 19.85 3.43
N TYR A 150 -32.53 20.93 2.89
CA TYR A 150 -31.77 22.03 2.30
C TYR A 150 -31.24 22.94 3.40
N PHE A 151 -30.03 23.45 3.19
CA PHE A 151 -29.39 24.43 4.05
C PHE A 151 -28.96 25.62 3.18
N ASP A 152 -29.01 26.83 3.74
CA ASP A 152 -28.66 28.03 3.00
C ASP A 152 -27.14 28.13 2.78
N GLN A 153 -26.34 27.65 3.73
CA GLN A 153 -24.88 27.67 3.69
C GLN A 153 -24.27 26.33 4.18
N ASP A 154 -23.03 26.04 3.75
CA ASP A 154 -22.23 24.90 4.22
C ASP A 154 -22.13 24.87 5.76
N VAL A 155 -21.99 26.04 6.38
CA VAL A 155 -21.82 26.20 7.83
C VAL A 155 -23.06 25.78 8.63
N ASP A 156 -24.26 25.95 8.07
CA ASP A 156 -25.51 25.57 8.74
C ASP A 156 -25.65 24.04 8.76
N ARG A 157 -25.37 23.41 7.62
CA ARG A 157 -25.31 21.94 7.49
C ARG A 157 -24.25 21.35 8.41
N GLN A 158 -23.07 21.97 8.46
CA GLN A 158 -21.97 21.59 9.35
C GLN A 158 -22.37 21.69 10.83
N ALA A 159 -23.06 22.77 11.24
CA ALA A 159 -23.49 22.96 12.62
C ALA A 159 -24.50 21.88 13.07
N GLU A 160 -25.49 21.58 12.22
CA GLU A 160 -26.50 20.55 12.49
C GLU A 160 -25.86 19.14 12.55
N LEU A 161 -24.95 18.82 11.61
CA LEU A 161 -24.17 17.59 11.65
C LEU A 161 -23.35 17.49 12.94
N LEU A 162 -22.62 18.55 13.28
CA LEU A 162 -21.80 18.61 14.49
C LEU A 162 -22.63 18.35 15.75
N GLN A 163 -23.84 18.91 15.84
CA GLN A 163 -24.74 18.72 16.97
C GLN A 163 -25.19 17.26 17.08
N CYS A 164 -25.57 16.62 15.97
CA CYS A 164 -25.95 15.20 15.96
C CYS A 164 -24.86 14.30 16.54
N TRP A 165 -23.61 14.52 16.11
CA TRP A 165 -22.47 13.71 16.53
C TRP A 165 -21.95 14.03 17.93
N LYS A 166 -21.94 15.32 18.34
CA LYS A 166 -21.57 15.70 19.71
C LYS A 166 -22.47 15.01 20.74
N LEU A 167 -23.78 15.05 20.52
CA LEU A 167 -24.73 14.38 21.40
C LEU A 167 -24.44 12.89 21.49
N PHE A 168 -24.10 12.24 20.37
CA PHE A 168 -23.75 10.83 20.37
C PHE A 168 -22.47 10.53 21.17
N PHE A 169 -21.37 11.25 20.90
CA PHE A 169 -20.10 11.01 21.60
C PHE A 169 -20.15 11.39 23.07
N GLU A 170 -20.81 12.49 23.44
CA GLU A 170 -20.95 12.92 24.84
C GLU A 170 -21.78 11.92 25.66
N GLN A 171 -22.84 11.34 25.08
CA GLN A 171 -23.67 10.35 25.76
C GLN A 171 -22.98 9.00 25.96
N ASN A 172 -22.15 8.57 25.01
CA ASN A 172 -21.56 7.22 25.03
C ASN A 172 -20.10 7.21 25.55
N TRP A 173 -19.33 8.29 25.34
CA TRP A 173 -17.93 8.41 25.76
C TRP A 173 -17.57 9.84 26.22
N PRO A 174 -18.16 10.32 27.34
CA PRO A 174 -17.98 11.67 27.81
C PRO A 174 -16.50 12.01 28.09
N GLY A 175 -16.06 13.17 27.60
CA GLY A 175 -14.70 13.70 27.83
C GLY A 175 -13.58 13.00 27.06
N LYS A 176 -13.87 11.94 26.29
CA LYS A 176 -12.85 11.20 25.52
C LYS A 176 -12.67 11.73 24.10
N PHE A 177 -13.70 12.34 23.53
CA PHE A 177 -13.71 12.83 22.15
C PHE A 177 -14.01 14.33 22.10
N LYS A 178 -13.35 15.01 21.17
CA LYS A 178 -13.55 16.42 20.86
C LYS A 178 -13.88 16.54 19.39
N LEU A 179 -15.03 17.15 19.10
CA LEU A 179 -15.45 17.48 17.76
C LEU A 179 -15.30 18.99 17.57
N THR A 180 -14.35 19.39 16.74
CA THR A 180 -14.02 20.79 16.52
C THR A 180 -14.48 21.19 15.13
N SER A 181 -15.41 22.14 15.06
CA SER A 181 -15.64 22.89 13.82
C SER A 181 -14.42 23.78 13.58
N SER A 182 -13.82 23.69 12.41
CA SER A 182 -12.73 24.57 11.99
C SER A 182 -13.04 25.15 10.60
N ARG A 183 -12.23 26.10 10.15
CA ARG A 183 -12.36 26.61 8.77
C ARG A 183 -11.89 25.58 7.73
N GLU A 184 -10.94 24.69 8.10
CA GLU A 184 -10.29 23.74 7.20
C GLU A 184 -9.57 22.64 8.05
N PRO A 185 -10.10 21.40 8.21
CA PRO A 185 -11.36 20.84 7.66
C PRO A 185 -12.61 21.29 8.42
N ASP A 186 -13.78 21.01 7.84
CA ASP A 186 -15.06 21.39 8.43
C ASP A 186 -15.22 20.82 9.84
N ILE A 187 -15.08 19.51 10.04
CA ILE A 187 -15.09 18.92 11.39
C ILE A 187 -13.89 17.98 11.58
N LEU A 188 -13.13 18.23 12.65
CA LEU A 188 -12.14 17.30 13.17
C LEU A 188 -12.71 16.51 14.33
N ILE A 189 -12.56 15.18 14.28
CA ILE A 189 -12.83 14.29 15.40
C ILE A 189 -11.49 13.91 16.00
N GLN A 190 -11.29 14.30 17.26
CA GLN A 190 -10.06 14.03 18.00
C GLN A 190 -10.36 13.19 19.24
N ALA A 191 -9.46 12.27 19.57
CA ALA A 191 -9.52 11.47 20.79
C ALA A 191 -8.44 11.93 21.78
N LEU A 192 -8.76 11.94 23.07
CA LEU A 192 -7.80 12.22 24.14
C LEU A 192 -6.99 10.95 24.44
N VAL A 193 -5.72 10.96 24.09
CA VAL A 193 -4.79 9.83 24.25
C VAL A 193 -3.54 10.33 24.93
N GLY A 194 -3.10 9.72 26.03
CA GLY A 194 -1.85 10.13 26.70
C GLY A 194 -1.81 11.59 27.17
N GLY A 195 -2.97 12.25 27.34
CA GLY A 195 -3.07 13.67 27.70
C GLY A 195 -3.10 14.64 26.51
N GLU A 196 -3.06 14.14 25.28
CA GLU A 196 -3.09 14.94 24.05
C GLU A 196 -4.27 14.60 23.13
N TRP A 197 -4.66 15.56 22.29
CA TRP A 197 -5.71 15.37 21.29
C TRP A 197 -5.12 14.86 19.97
N ILE A 198 -5.46 13.62 19.61
CA ILE A 198 -5.02 12.96 18.38
C ILE A 198 -6.19 12.92 17.39
N THR A 199 -5.94 13.28 16.13
CA THR A 199 -6.95 13.20 15.07
C THR A 199 -7.24 11.74 14.75
N VAL A 200 -8.52 11.36 14.82
CA VAL A 200 -9.02 10.01 14.56
C VAL A 200 -10.11 10.00 13.49
N GLY A 201 -10.72 11.15 13.21
CA GLY A 201 -11.67 11.33 12.13
C GLY A 201 -11.59 12.72 11.48
N ILE A 202 -11.86 12.77 10.18
CA ILE A 202 -12.00 14.01 9.40
C ILE A 202 -13.36 13.97 8.72
N VAL A 203 -14.10 15.07 8.80
CA VAL A 203 -15.38 15.23 8.12
C VAL A 203 -15.31 16.44 7.19
N VAL A 204 -15.71 16.24 5.95
CA VAL A 204 -15.90 17.31 4.95
C VAL A 204 -17.37 17.38 4.60
N VAL A 205 -17.90 18.60 4.60
CA VAL A 205 -19.30 18.92 4.36
C VAL A 205 -19.39 19.80 3.11
N LYS A 206 -20.29 19.43 2.20
CA LYS A 206 -20.65 20.22 1.02
C LYS A 206 -22.16 20.40 1.00
N ASN A 207 -22.61 21.60 0.67
CA ASN A 207 -24.03 21.92 0.76
C ASN A 207 -24.86 21.05 -0.17
N GLU A 208 -24.38 20.83 -1.40
CA GLU A 208 -25.02 19.99 -2.40
C GLU A 208 -24.00 19.33 -3.33
N VAL A 209 -24.43 18.27 -4.02
CA VAL A 209 -23.61 17.55 -5.00
C VAL A 209 -23.17 18.48 -6.12
N GLY A 210 -21.86 18.52 -6.36
CA GLY A 210 -21.26 19.36 -7.40
C GLY A 210 -20.98 20.80 -6.97
N LEU A 211 -21.37 21.21 -5.76
CA LEU A 211 -21.02 22.51 -5.19
C LEU A 211 -19.84 22.38 -4.21
N GLY A 212 -18.92 23.35 -4.24
CA GLY A 212 -17.89 23.47 -3.20
C GLY A 212 -16.61 22.63 -3.39
N GLY A 213 -16.46 21.90 -4.50
CA GLY A 213 -15.26 21.12 -4.84
C GLY A 213 -15.40 19.61 -4.59
N GLU A 214 -14.37 18.83 -4.93
CA GLU A 214 -14.35 17.38 -4.71
C GLU A 214 -14.00 17.04 -3.25
N PRO A 215 -14.93 16.44 -2.48
CA PRO A 215 -14.81 16.28 -1.02
C PRO A 215 -13.71 15.30 -0.58
N CYS A 216 -13.40 14.27 -1.38
CA CYS A 216 -12.34 13.32 -1.07
C CYS A 216 -10.97 13.98 -1.24
N VAL A 217 -10.76 14.76 -2.30
CA VAL A 217 -9.52 15.53 -2.49
C VAL A 217 -9.31 16.52 -1.35
N GLU A 218 -10.38 17.22 -0.93
CA GLU A 218 -10.33 18.13 0.22
C GLU A 218 -9.96 17.38 1.51
N SER A 219 -10.63 16.25 1.78
CA SER A 219 -10.36 15.40 2.94
C SER A 219 -8.89 14.95 2.98
N LEU A 220 -8.33 14.53 1.84
CA LEU A 220 -6.96 14.03 1.76
C LEU A 220 -5.92 15.14 1.84
N LYS A 221 -6.24 16.36 1.40
CA LYS A 221 -5.39 17.53 1.65
C LYS A 221 -5.33 17.86 3.14
N HIS A 222 -6.45 17.81 3.86
CA HIS A 222 -6.46 17.99 5.32
C HIS A 222 -5.68 16.88 6.04
N TYR A 223 -5.90 15.63 5.65
CA TYR A 223 -5.18 14.48 6.19
C TYR A 223 -3.67 14.58 5.92
N GLY A 224 -3.26 14.95 4.71
CA GLY A 224 -1.86 15.18 4.37
C GLY A 224 -1.23 16.28 5.23
N SER A 225 -1.93 17.39 5.46
CA SER A 225 -1.45 18.47 6.33
C SER A 225 -1.30 18.02 7.78
N HIS A 226 -2.20 17.15 8.26
CA HIS A 226 -2.07 16.51 9.56
C HIS A 226 -0.80 15.64 9.63
N ALA A 227 -0.57 14.77 8.64
CA ALA A 227 0.63 13.94 8.58
C ALA A 227 1.92 14.79 8.51
N THR A 228 1.93 15.86 7.70
CA THR A 228 3.04 16.81 7.61
C THR A 228 3.34 17.48 8.96
N SER A 229 2.31 17.93 9.69
CA SER A 229 2.50 18.49 11.04
C SER A 229 3.14 17.47 11.97
N ARG A 230 2.59 16.25 12.04
CA ARG A 230 3.10 15.20 12.93
C ARG A 230 4.54 14.81 12.59
N MET A 231 4.89 14.77 11.32
CA MET A 231 6.27 14.54 10.89
C MET A 231 7.20 15.67 11.38
N ARG A 232 6.85 16.93 11.13
CA ARG A 232 7.66 18.11 11.51
C ARG A 232 7.83 18.25 13.01
N ASP A 233 6.79 17.93 13.77
CA ASP A 233 6.79 17.93 15.22
C ASP A 233 7.57 16.73 15.80
N MET A 234 8.14 15.88 14.95
CA MET A 234 8.76 14.60 15.30
C MET A 234 7.85 13.73 16.17
N HIS A 235 6.54 13.83 15.93
CA HIS A 235 5.52 13.25 16.77
C HIS A 235 5.53 11.73 16.66
N TRP A 236 5.47 11.05 17.81
CA TRP A 236 5.54 9.59 17.88
C TRP A 236 4.53 8.90 16.97
N SER A 237 3.31 9.44 16.86
CA SER A 237 2.25 8.83 16.06
C SER A 237 2.62 8.76 14.58
N TYR A 238 3.39 9.74 14.07
CA TYR A 238 3.90 9.65 12.70
C TYR A 238 4.93 8.52 12.60
N TRP A 239 5.85 8.41 13.55
CA TRP A 239 6.97 7.48 13.45
C TRP A 239 6.64 6.02 13.77
N THR A 240 5.63 5.75 14.60
CA THR A 240 5.31 4.40 15.09
C THR A 240 4.01 3.82 14.54
N SER A 241 3.28 4.56 13.72
CA SER A 241 1.95 4.15 13.26
C SER A 241 1.70 4.46 11.79
N CYS A 242 0.65 3.87 11.22
CA CYS A 242 0.17 4.20 9.88
C CYS A 242 -0.71 5.46 9.84
N LEU A 243 -0.82 6.22 10.94
CA LEU A 243 -1.70 7.40 11.09
C LEU A 243 -3.17 7.17 10.67
N PRO A 244 -3.84 6.10 11.13
CA PRO A 244 -5.19 5.79 10.67
C PRO A 244 -6.19 6.88 11.06
N VAL A 245 -7.00 7.30 10.09
CA VAL A 245 -8.11 8.26 10.26
C VAL A 245 -9.32 7.77 9.48
N LEU A 246 -10.51 7.87 10.07
CA LEU A 246 -11.77 7.63 9.38
C LEU A 246 -12.26 8.93 8.70
N ILE A 247 -12.70 8.84 7.46
CA ILE A 247 -13.16 9.99 6.67
C ILE A 247 -14.66 9.87 6.46
N LEU A 248 -15.40 10.93 6.80
CA LEU A 248 -16.82 11.08 6.48
C LEU A 248 -17.00 12.25 5.51
N GLU A 249 -17.55 11.95 4.35
CA GLU A 249 -17.91 12.96 3.36
C GLU A 249 -19.42 13.12 3.40
N VAL A 250 -19.91 14.32 3.69
CA VAL A 250 -21.33 14.66 3.66
C VAL A 250 -21.57 15.66 2.53
N VAL A 251 -22.25 15.23 1.48
CA VAL A 251 -22.46 16.02 0.27
C VAL A 251 -23.95 16.11 -0.01
N GLY A 252 -24.54 17.25 0.30
CA GLY A 252 -25.99 17.39 0.27
C GLY A 252 -26.67 16.29 1.09
N PRO A 253 -27.70 15.63 0.54
CA PRO A 253 -28.38 14.56 1.23
C PRO A 253 -27.60 13.23 1.20
N THR A 254 -26.32 13.20 0.87
CA THR A 254 -25.54 11.95 0.74
C THR A 254 -24.36 11.88 1.70
N ILE A 255 -23.98 10.65 2.07
CA ILE A 255 -22.77 10.38 2.83
C ILE A 255 -21.90 9.33 2.15
N ARG A 256 -20.58 9.42 2.35
CA ARG A 256 -19.62 8.36 2.06
C ARG A 256 -18.66 8.22 3.22
N VAL A 257 -18.38 6.99 3.63
CA VAL A 257 -17.35 6.69 4.64
C VAL A 257 -16.18 6.01 3.96
N GLY A 258 -14.97 6.47 4.28
CA GLY A 258 -13.72 5.88 3.87
C GLY A 258 -12.69 5.91 4.99
N GLY A 259 -11.50 5.39 4.71
CA GLY A 259 -10.34 5.47 5.59
C GLY A 259 -9.19 6.18 4.91
N ALA A 260 -8.26 6.70 5.72
CA ALA A 260 -6.96 7.12 5.26
C ALA A 260 -5.85 6.59 6.18
N ILE A 261 -4.71 6.27 5.58
CA ILE A 261 -3.44 5.96 6.26
C ILE A 261 -2.29 6.65 5.54
N PHE A 262 -1.18 6.80 6.24
CA PHE A 262 0.06 7.35 5.72
C PHE A 262 1.09 6.24 5.62
N HIS A 263 1.53 5.95 4.39
CA HIS A 263 2.70 5.11 4.12
C HIS A 263 3.88 5.97 3.69
N ASP A 264 4.17 5.98 2.39
CA ASP A 264 5.11 6.89 1.72
C ASP A 264 4.38 8.18 1.28
N SER A 265 3.07 8.05 1.02
CA SER A 265 2.10 9.12 0.80
C SER A 265 0.75 8.72 1.43
N PRO A 266 -0.22 9.64 1.54
CA PRO A 266 -1.58 9.33 1.93
C PRO A 266 -2.25 8.34 0.98
N GLY A 267 -2.77 7.24 1.51
CA GLY A 267 -3.65 6.31 0.81
C GLY A 267 -5.07 6.42 1.33
N TYR A 268 -6.05 6.34 0.42
CA TYR A 268 -7.48 6.41 0.71
C TYR A 268 -8.22 5.22 0.11
N GLU A 269 -9.21 4.71 0.84
CA GLU A 269 -10.16 3.72 0.34
C GLU A 269 -11.58 4.07 0.80
N PRO A 270 -12.54 4.20 -0.12
CA PRO A 270 -13.95 4.32 0.25
C PRO A 270 -14.50 2.96 0.70
N PHE A 271 -15.09 2.90 1.88
CA PHE A 271 -15.72 1.69 2.42
C PHE A 271 -17.20 1.58 2.02
N THR A 272 -17.83 2.71 1.70
CA THR A 272 -19.21 2.77 1.21
C THR A 272 -19.26 3.49 -0.15
N PRO A 273 -20.28 3.21 -0.98
CA PRO A 273 -20.68 4.18 -2.00
C PRO A 273 -21.24 5.45 -1.34
N TYR A 274 -21.62 6.43 -2.15
CA TYR A 274 -22.47 7.52 -1.66
C TYR A 274 -23.87 6.99 -1.36
N LEU A 275 -24.25 7.04 -0.09
CA LEU A 275 -25.56 6.65 0.43
C LEU A 275 -26.39 7.92 0.68
N HIS A 276 -27.55 8.07 0.03
CA HIS A 276 -28.52 9.12 0.33
C HIS A 276 -29.26 8.94 1.67
N MET A 277 -29.48 10.03 2.40
CA MET A 277 -30.27 10.11 3.62
C MET A 277 -31.73 10.52 3.35
N LEU A 278 -32.16 10.45 2.08
CA LEU A 278 -33.54 10.74 1.66
C LEU A 278 -34.54 9.78 2.32
N LYS A 279 -35.74 10.29 2.59
CA LYS A 279 -36.82 9.58 3.31
C LYS A 279 -37.60 8.61 2.43
N PHE A 280 -36.91 7.73 1.71
CA PHE A 280 -37.53 6.59 1.04
C PHE A 280 -37.83 5.48 2.06
N LEU A 281 -38.78 5.75 2.95
CA LEU A 281 -39.08 4.90 4.12
C LEU A 281 -39.61 3.50 3.78
N GLN A 282 -39.75 3.18 2.50
CA GLN A 282 -40.25 1.91 1.99
C GLN A 282 -39.12 0.97 1.57
N ASP A 283 -37.88 1.46 1.50
CA ASP A 283 -36.71 0.66 1.12
C ASP A 283 -35.95 0.21 2.37
N ASP A 284 -36.45 -0.84 3.02
CA ASP A 284 -35.90 -1.39 4.25
C ASP A 284 -34.46 -1.89 4.07
N GLU A 285 -34.13 -2.45 2.90
CA GLU A 285 -32.79 -2.94 2.60
C GLU A 285 -31.80 -1.79 2.52
N TYR A 286 -32.17 -0.72 1.82
CA TYR A 286 -31.39 0.50 1.74
C TYR A 286 -31.24 1.18 3.10
N LEU A 287 -32.33 1.36 3.85
CA LEU A 287 -32.29 1.97 5.19
C LEU A 287 -31.43 1.15 6.15
N THR A 288 -31.44 -0.18 6.04
CA THR A 288 -30.56 -1.06 6.81
C THR A 288 -29.09 -0.80 6.47
N ARG A 289 -28.75 -0.70 5.17
CA ARG A 289 -27.37 -0.39 4.73
C ARG A 289 -26.92 1.00 5.19
N LEU A 290 -27.79 2.01 5.07
CA LEU A 290 -27.53 3.37 5.54
C LEU A 290 -27.33 3.42 7.06
N ALA A 291 -28.20 2.76 7.81
CA ALA A 291 -28.10 2.68 9.27
C ALA A 291 -26.76 2.07 9.67
N ARG A 292 -26.41 0.91 9.12
CA ARG A 292 -25.13 0.23 9.41
C ARG A 292 -23.92 1.11 9.08
N ALA A 293 -23.93 1.80 7.94
CA ALA A 293 -22.85 2.71 7.57
C ALA A 293 -22.65 3.86 8.58
N ILE A 294 -23.75 4.42 9.10
CA ILE A 294 -23.73 5.51 10.08
C ILE A 294 -23.32 5.00 11.47
N VAL A 295 -23.93 3.92 11.95
CA VAL A 295 -23.73 3.43 13.33
C VAL A 295 -22.41 2.68 13.52
N ALA A 296 -21.80 2.17 12.44
CA ALA A 296 -20.48 1.54 12.49
C ALA A 296 -19.34 2.56 12.65
N PHE A 297 -19.56 3.83 12.31
CA PHE A 297 -18.52 4.85 12.30
C PHE A 297 -17.99 5.17 13.73
N PRO A 298 -18.82 5.43 14.76
CA PRO A 298 -18.30 5.68 16.09
C PRO A 298 -17.49 4.53 16.72
N PRO A 299 -17.92 3.25 16.66
CA PRO A 299 -17.08 2.14 17.12
C PRO A 299 -15.72 2.07 16.42
N ALA A 300 -15.66 2.38 15.11
CA ALA A 300 -14.39 2.46 14.39
C ALA A 300 -13.50 3.61 14.90
N ILE A 301 -14.06 4.80 15.17
CA ILE A 301 -13.35 5.91 15.82
C ILE A 301 -12.79 5.51 17.19
N VAL A 302 -13.58 4.78 18.00
CA VAL A 302 -13.15 4.26 19.30
C VAL A 302 -12.00 3.24 19.15
N SER A 303 -12.07 2.38 18.14
CA SER A 303 -11.01 1.42 17.83
C SER A 303 -9.71 2.12 17.41
N ILE A 304 -9.77 3.17 16.58
CA ILE A 304 -8.60 4.00 16.22
C ILE A 304 -8.02 4.68 17.48
N SER A 305 -8.87 5.20 18.38
CA SER A 305 -8.42 5.78 19.65
C SER A 305 -7.70 4.75 20.53
N ALA A 306 -8.22 3.52 20.62
CA ALA A 306 -7.60 2.44 21.39
C ALA A 306 -6.23 2.04 20.80
N PHE A 307 -6.11 2.01 19.47
CA PHE A 307 -4.84 1.77 18.79
C PHE A 307 -3.78 2.80 19.17
N TYR A 308 -4.09 4.10 19.10
CA TYR A 308 -3.15 5.14 19.54
C TYR A 308 -2.85 5.03 21.04
N ALA A 309 -3.83 4.70 21.88
CA ALA A 309 -3.61 4.52 23.31
C ALA A 309 -2.68 3.35 23.64
N ALA A 310 -2.65 2.30 22.83
CA ALA A 310 -1.71 1.19 22.96
C ALA A 310 -0.27 1.59 22.56
N LEU A 311 -0.12 2.52 21.61
CA LEU A 311 1.18 2.99 21.13
C LEU A 311 1.78 4.11 21.98
N ALA A 312 0.96 4.97 22.59
CA ALA A 312 1.43 6.14 23.34
C ALA A 312 2.44 5.81 24.47
N PRO A 313 2.33 4.70 25.23
CA PRO A 313 3.32 4.33 26.24
C PRO A 313 4.64 3.80 25.66
N LEU A 314 4.66 3.41 24.38
CA LEU A 314 5.80 2.76 23.71
C LEU A 314 6.73 3.77 23.02
N GLN A 315 6.60 5.06 23.32
CA GLN A 315 7.44 6.12 22.77
C GLN A 315 8.92 5.82 23.12
N PRO A 316 9.82 5.71 22.13
CA PRO A 316 11.24 5.56 22.39
C PRO A 316 11.76 6.79 23.12
N THR A 317 12.72 6.57 24.02
CA THR A 317 13.45 7.63 24.72
C THR A 317 14.50 8.32 23.84
N GLN A 318 14.68 7.87 22.58
CA GLN A 318 15.60 8.44 21.60
C GLN A 318 14.87 8.99 20.38
N ALA A 319 15.52 9.95 19.69
CA ALA A 319 14.99 10.58 18.50
C ALA A 319 14.78 9.56 17.37
N TYR A 320 13.60 9.61 16.73
CA TYR A 320 13.30 8.78 15.56
C TYR A 320 14.18 9.19 14.38
N THR A 321 15.01 8.25 13.91
CA THR A 321 15.78 8.43 12.66
C THR A 321 15.04 7.85 11.47
N GLU A 322 14.18 6.86 11.69
CA GLU A 322 13.39 6.17 10.67
C GLU A 322 12.01 5.79 11.21
N ARG A 323 11.04 5.63 10.31
CA ARG A 323 9.68 5.16 10.63
C ARG A 323 9.73 3.66 10.94
N ALA A 324 8.92 3.22 11.90
CA ALA A 324 8.74 1.80 12.19
C ALA A 324 8.25 1.07 10.94
N VAL A 325 8.98 0.05 10.49
CA VAL A 325 8.66 -0.71 9.27
C VAL A 325 7.31 -1.42 9.42
N GLU A 326 6.95 -1.79 10.64
CA GLU A 326 5.67 -2.39 11.03
C GLU A 326 4.48 -1.50 10.68
N ALA A 327 4.64 -0.18 10.66
CA ALA A 327 3.59 0.76 10.26
C ALA A 327 3.16 0.55 8.79
N TRP A 328 3.90 -0.24 8.02
CA TRP A 328 3.62 -0.55 6.62
C TRP A 328 3.06 -1.94 6.39
N TRP A 329 2.86 -2.73 7.44
CA TRP A 329 2.40 -4.10 7.34
C TRP A 329 0.89 -4.21 7.56
N PRO A 330 0.25 -5.24 6.98
CA PRO A 330 -1.05 -5.69 7.46
C PRO A 330 -1.05 -5.90 8.97
N SER A 331 -2.12 -5.49 9.63
CA SER A 331 -2.34 -5.63 11.09
C SER A 331 -2.10 -7.06 11.58
N LEU A 332 -2.44 -8.07 10.77
CA LEU A 332 -2.19 -9.47 11.08
C LEU A 332 -0.70 -9.79 11.27
N LEU A 333 0.20 -9.19 10.47
CA LEU A 333 1.66 -9.39 10.62
C LEU A 333 2.19 -8.69 11.86
N ILE A 334 1.63 -7.54 12.22
CA ILE A 334 1.98 -6.84 13.47
C ILE A 334 1.61 -7.74 14.66
N ALA A 335 0.41 -8.32 14.66
CA ALA A 335 -0.02 -9.25 15.68
C ALA A 335 0.84 -10.53 15.72
N GLU A 336 1.25 -11.05 14.56
CA GLU A 336 2.15 -12.19 14.47
C GLU A 336 3.53 -11.89 15.08
N LYS A 337 4.10 -10.72 14.78
CA LYS A 337 5.36 -10.23 15.37
C LYS A 337 5.27 -10.08 16.88
N GLN A 338 4.12 -9.65 17.42
CA GLN A 338 3.89 -9.56 18.86
C GLN A 338 3.83 -10.93 19.53
N ARG A 339 3.23 -11.94 18.89
CA ARG A 339 3.19 -13.32 19.40
C ARG A 339 4.54 -14.03 19.34
N HIS A 340 5.37 -13.67 18.37
CA HIS A 340 6.67 -14.27 18.12
C HIS A 340 7.80 -13.23 18.19
N PRO A 341 8.27 -12.87 19.42
CA PRO A 341 9.43 -12.01 19.58
C PRO A 341 10.64 -12.56 18.79
N GLY A 342 11.28 -11.68 18.01
CA GLY A 342 12.37 -12.07 17.11
C GLY A 342 11.97 -12.45 15.69
N LEU A 343 10.67 -12.50 15.34
CA LEU A 343 10.22 -12.75 13.96
C LEU A 343 10.74 -11.69 12.97
N GLU A 344 11.53 -12.06 11.98
CA GLU A 344 11.90 -11.14 10.90
C GLU A 344 10.84 -11.21 9.80
N VAL A 345 10.44 -10.04 9.27
CA VAL A 345 9.45 -9.95 8.20
C VAL A 345 10.06 -9.16 7.04
N SER A 346 9.97 -9.71 5.84
CA SER A 346 10.43 -9.07 4.60
C SER A 346 9.31 -9.07 3.56
N GLN A 347 8.98 -7.92 3.00
CA GLN A 347 7.96 -7.81 1.96
C GLN A 347 8.55 -8.06 0.57
N PHE A 348 7.85 -8.84 -0.25
CA PHE A 348 8.22 -8.97 -1.66
C PHE A 348 7.85 -7.72 -2.43
N THR A 349 8.78 -7.25 -3.25
CA THR A 349 8.58 -6.09 -4.09
C THR A 349 8.81 -6.42 -5.56
N ARG A 350 8.21 -5.62 -6.45
CA ARG A 350 8.40 -5.71 -7.89
C ARG A 350 8.75 -4.32 -8.42
N GLN A 351 9.82 -4.21 -9.21
CA GLN A 351 10.08 -2.99 -9.93
C GLN A 351 9.10 -2.86 -11.12
N VAL A 352 8.32 -1.78 -11.14
CA VAL A 352 7.40 -1.42 -12.21
C VAL A 352 7.67 0.04 -12.58
N TYR A 353 8.31 0.25 -13.74
CA TYR A 353 8.89 1.55 -14.12
C TYR A 353 9.83 2.10 -13.03
N GLN A 354 9.62 3.34 -12.59
CA GLN A 354 10.39 4.00 -11.52
C GLN A 354 9.88 3.65 -10.11
N ARG A 355 8.80 2.87 -9.97
CA ARG A 355 8.21 2.52 -8.67
C ARG A 355 8.55 1.07 -8.28
N THR A 356 8.75 0.89 -6.99
CA THR A 356 8.78 -0.43 -6.36
C THR A 356 7.37 -0.75 -5.88
N GLU A 357 6.65 -1.59 -6.62
CA GLU A 357 5.34 -2.12 -6.25
C GLU A 357 5.50 -3.09 -5.07
N LYS A 358 4.94 -2.71 -3.92
CA LYS A 358 4.90 -3.53 -2.70
C LYS A 358 3.79 -4.58 -2.86
N ARG A 359 4.15 -5.87 -2.88
CA ARG A 359 3.16 -6.97 -2.99
C ARG A 359 2.61 -7.34 -1.63
N LEU A 360 1.39 -7.87 -1.59
CA LEU A 360 0.80 -8.46 -0.40
C LEU A 360 1.34 -9.89 -0.13
N ILE A 361 2.65 -10.08 -0.27
CA ILE A 361 3.38 -11.33 -0.04
C ILE A 361 4.58 -11.01 0.84
N PHE A 362 4.73 -11.72 1.94
CA PHE A 362 5.72 -11.46 2.97
C PHE A 362 6.45 -12.75 3.35
N LEU A 363 7.77 -12.69 3.48
CA LEU A 363 8.60 -13.73 4.07
C LEU A 363 8.68 -13.51 5.58
N LEU A 364 8.34 -14.55 6.33
CA LEU A 364 8.40 -14.61 7.79
C LEU A 364 9.53 -15.55 8.16
N LYS A 365 10.52 -15.07 8.91
CA LYS A 365 11.62 -15.90 9.44
C LYS A 365 11.52 -15.94 10.96
N TYR A 366 11.15 -17.10 11.47
CA TYR A 366 11.02 -17.32 12.90
C TYR A 366 12.39 -17.55 13.53
N SER A 367 12.52 -17.23 14.82
CA SER A 367 13.75 -17.45 15.59
C SER A 367 14.13 -18.93 15.72
N THR A 368 13.18 -19.84 15.46
CA THR A 368 13.39 -21.29 15.37
C THR A 368 14.14 -21.71 14.10
N GLY A 369 14.31 -20.80 13.12
CA GLY A 369 14.85 -21.09 11.80
C GLY A 369 13.79 -21.51 10.77
N GLU A 370 12.51 -21.61 11.16
CA GLU A 370 11.41 -21.84 10.21
C GLU A 370 11.19 -20.59 9.33
N GLU A 371 11.01 -20.80 8.03
CA GLU A 371 10.67 -19.75 7.07
C GLU A 371 9.32 -20.04 6.41
N ARG A 372 8.42 -19.05 6.40
CA ARG A 372 7.08 -19.15 5.77
C ARG A 372 6.80 -17.94 4.87
N LEU A 373 5.98 -18.14 3.84
CA LEU A 373 5.38 -17.06 3.07
C LEU A 373 3.97 -16.78 3.54
N MET A 374 3.66 -15.52 3.86
CA MET A 374 2.29 -15.06 4.09
C MET A 374 1.82 -14.22 2.90
N LYS A 375 0.77 -14.68 2.23
CA LYS A 375 0.09 -13.97 1.13
C LYS A 375 -1.29 -13.51 1.56
N PHE A 376 -1.71 -12.32 1.15
CA PHE A 376 -3.09 -11.87 1.29
C PHE A 376 -3.79 -11.84 -0.07
N SER A 377 -4.96 -12.46 -0.16
CA SER A 377 -5.76 -12.51 -1.37
C SER A 377 -7.26 -12.61 -1.06
N GLN A 378 -8.11 -12.05 -1.92
CA GLN A 378 -9.57 -12.21 -1.83
C GLN A 378 -10.07 -13.51 -2.47
N ARG A 379 -9.37 -13.99 -3.50
CA ARG A 379 -9.71 -15.22 -4.24
C ARG A 379 -8.60 -16.23 -4.10
N TYR A 380 -8.94 -17.46 -3.76
CA TYR A 380 -7.93 -18.49 -3.53
C TYR A 380 -8.52 -19.88 -3.71
N GLY A 381 -7.95 -20.66 -4.62
CA GLY A 381 -8.33 -22.05 -4.88
C GLY A 381 -7.75 -23.01 -3.85
N ALA A 382 -8.24 -22.92 -2.60
CA ALA A 382 -7.73 -23.71 -1.48
C ALA A 382 -7.81 -25.22 -1.72
N ASP A 383 -8.92 -25.72 -2.28
CA ASP A 383 -9.11 -27.15 -2.53
C ASP A 383 -8.15 -27.68 -3.59
N VAL A 384 -7.92 -26.91 -4.66
CA VAL A 384 -6.96 -27.25 -5.71
C VAL A 384 -5.53 -27.19 -5.17
N HIS A 385 -5.18 -26.13 -4.43
CA HIS A 385 -3.86 -26.02 -3.82
C HIS A 385 -3.60 -27.20 -2.87
N LYS A 386 -4.58 -27.57 -2.04
CA LYS A 386 -4.46 -28.71 -1.14
C LYS A 386 -4.24 -30.01 -1.90
N ALA A 387 -5.07 -30.29 -2.91
CA ALA A 387 -4.92 -31.49 -3.72
C ALA A 387 -3.56 -31.58 -4.44
N TRP A 388 -3.04 -30.46 -4.93
CA TRP A 388 -1.74 -30.40 -5.60
C TRP A 388 -0.58 -30.50 -4.60
N SER A 389 -0.76 -29.98 -3.38
CA SER A 389 0.21 -30.13 -2.29
C SER A 389 0.27 -31.57 -1.78
N ASP A 390 -0.88 -32.21 -1.57
CA ASP A 390 -0.98 -33.63 -1.18
C ASP A 390 -0.35 -34.57 -2.23
N ALA A 391 -0.39 -34.17 -3.51
CA ALA A 391 0.29 -34.86 -4.61
C ALA A 391 1.79 -34.53 -4.74
N GLY A 392 2.34 -33.65 -3.89
CA GLY A 392 3.75 -33.27 -3.85
C GLY A 392 4.17 -32.22 -4.87
N PHE A 393 3.22 -31.50 -5.47
CA PHE A 393 3.45 -30.51 -6.52
C PHE A 393 3.15 -29.06 -6.09
N ALA A 394 2.85 -28.81 -4.82
CA ALA A 394 2.66 -27.46 -4.30
C ALA A 394 3.07 -27.37 -2.81
N PRO A 395 3.43 -26.19 -2.30
CA PRO A 395 3.75 -25.98 -0.89
C PRO A 395 2.59 -26.38 0.04
N THR A 396 2.89 -26.87 1.24
CA THR A 396 1.84 -26.98 2.26
C THR A 396 1.44 -25.60 2.76
N PHE A 397 0.19 -25.43 3.20
CA PHE A 397 -0.32 -24.13 3.61
C PHE A 397 -1.45 -24.21 4.65
N THR A 398 -1.68 -23.08 5.32
CA THR A 398 -2.86 -22.81 6.14
C THR A 398 -3.55 -21.53 5.67
N ILE A 399 -4.85 -21.41 5.92
CA ILE A 399 -5.64 -20.22 5.55
C ILE A 399 -6.41 -19.71 6.76
N GLN A 400 -6.34 -18.40 6.96
CA GLN A 400 -7.23 -17.65 7.83
C GLN A 400 -8.15 -16.75 6.98
N THR A 401 -9.46 -16.87 7.16
CA THR A 401 -10.43 -15.95 6.53
C THR A 401 -10.50 -14.65 7.32
N LEU A 402 -10.46 -13.53 6.59
CA LEU A 402 -10.51 -12.17 7.08
C LEU A 402 -11.78 -11.47 6.56
N VAL A 403 -11.99 -10.22 6.98
CA VAL A 403 -13.15 -9.42 6.55
C VAL A 403 -13.17 -9.19 5.03
N ASN A 404 -14.36 -8.98 4.47
CA ASN A 404 -14.57 -8.58 3.07
C ASN A 404 -13.91 -9.56 2.07
N GLY A 405 -14.01 -10.86 2.37
CA GLY A 405 -13.51 -11.94 1.53
C GLY A 405 -12.00 -12.12 1.51
N TRP A 406 -11.22 -11.25 2.18
CA TRP A 406 -9.77 -11.40 2.29
C TRP A 406 -9.39 -12.67 3.03
N LYS A 407 -8.23 -13.21 2.68
CA LYS A 407 -7.64 -14.41 3.29
C LYS A 407 -6.17 -14.15 3.52
N ALA A 408 -5.65 -14.62 4.64
CA ALA A 408 -4.22 -14.75 4.87
C ALA A 408 -3.83 -16.22 4.64
N ILE A 409 -2.93 -16.46 3.69
CA ILE A 409 -2.44 -17.78 3.32
C ILE A 409 -0.99 -17.89 3.77
N SER A 410 -0.72 -18.75 4.75
CA SER A 410 0.62 -19.01 5.28
C SER A 410 1.14 -20.35 4.75
N MET A 411 2.14 -20.32 3.88
CA MET A 411 2.65 -21.50 3.17
C MET A 411 4.16 -21.68 3.36
N GLU A 412 4.64 -22.89 3.11
CA GLU A 412 6.09 -23.18 3.11
C GLU A 412 6.83 -22.25 2.15
N TYR A 413 8.01 -21.79 2.58
CA TYR A 413 8.88 -21.02 1.71
C TYR A 413 9.86 -21.92 0.97
N TYR A 414 9.65 -22.06 -0.34
CA TYR A 414 10.59 -22.72 -1.25
C TYR A 414 11.74 -21.77 -1.60
N SER A 415 12.80 -21.83 -0.79
CA SER A 415 13.92 -20.89 -0.87
C SER A 415 14.89 -21.18 -2.03
N PRO A 416 15.49 -20.14 -2.64
CA PRO A 416 16.57 -20.30 -3.61
C PRO A 416 17.77 -21.07 -3.08
N ASN A 417 18.08 -20.91 -1.79
CA ASN A 417 19.19 -21.62 -1.13
C ASN A 417 18.95 -23.14 -1.07
N ALA A 418 17.70 -23.58 -1.01
CA ALA A 418 17.33 -25.00 -1.11
C ALA A 418 17.24 -25.49 -2.58
N GLY A 419 17.58 -24.64 -3.55
CA GLY A 419 17.60 -24.93 -4.98
C GLY A 419 16.31 -24.60 -5.72
N TRP A 420 15.29 -24.03 -5.07
CA TRP A 420 14.03 -23.67 -5.70
C TRP A 420 14.13 -22.33 -6.44
N ILE A 421 14.02 -22.37 -7.76
CA ILE A 421 14.14 -21.20 -8.62
C ILE A 421 12.88 -21.06 -9.49
N PRO A 422 12.30 -19.86 -9.62
CA PRO A 422 11.22 -19.61 -10.58
C PRO A 422 11.63 -19.94 -12.01
N LEU A 423 10.78 -20.65 -12.74
CA LEU A 423 11.10 -21.19 -14.07
C LEU A 423 11.49 -20.09 -15.08
N ASN A 424 10.89 -18.89 -14.95
CA ASN A 424 11.23 -17.75 -15.81
C ASN A 424 12.67 -17.23 -15.62
N ARG A 425 13.35 -17.59 -14.52
CA ARG A 425 14.77 -17.26 -14.29
C ARG A 425 15.73 -18.32 -14.86
N LEU A 426 15.22 -19.53 -15.14
CA LEU A 426 15.99 -20.64 -15.69
C LEU A 426 16.05 -20.61 -17.22
N GLU A 427 15.14 -19.88 -17.86
CA GLU A 427 15.04 -19.75 -19.32
C GLU A 427 16.32 -19.15 -19.93
N PRO A 428 16.90 -19.80 -20.96
CA PRO A 428 18.03 -19.27 -21.71
C PRO A 428 17.69 -17.91 -22.36
N GLY A 429 18.65 -16.99 -22.39
CA GLY A 429 18.46 -15.69 -23.03
C GLY A 429 19.78 -15.04 -23.45
N PRO A 430 19.72 -13.95 -24.24
CA PRO A 430 20.90 -13.28 -24.78
C PRO A 430 21.75 -12.57 -23.70
N PHE A 431 21.19 -12.39 -22.51
CA PHE A 431 21.87 -11.81 -21.36
C PHE A 431 22.13 -12.92 -20.33
N ASN A 432 23.34 -12.96 -19.78
CA ASN A 432 23.66 -13.86 -18.66
C ASN A 432 22.75 -13.54 -17.48
N ARG A 433 21.79 -14.42 -17.22
CA ARG A 433 21.00 -14.42 -15.99
C ARG A 433 21.67 -15.39 -15.02
N GLU A 434 21.70 -15.03 -13.74
CA GLU A 434 22.40 -15.78 -12.66
C GLU A 434 22.06 -17.28 -12.60
N HIS A 435 20.87 -17.67 -13.05
CA HIS A 435 20.40 -19.06 -13.05
C HIS A 435 19.97 -19.60 -14.42
N ALA A 436 20.28 -18.91 -15.52
CA ALA A 436 19.92 -19.42 -16.84
C ALA A 436 20.58 -20.78 -17.08
N LEU A 437 19.78 -21.75 -17.51
CA LEU A 437 20.27 -23.07 -17.88
C LEU A 437 20.85 -23.05 -19.29
N ASP A 438 21.75 -23.98 -19.58
CA ASP A 438 22.11 -24.27 -20.96
C ASP A 438 20.89 -24.85 -21.72
N PRO A 439 20.86 -24.76 -23.06
CA PRO A 439 19.71 -25.20 -23.84
C PRO A 439 19.26 -26.65 -23.59
N SER A 440 20.20 -27.56 -23.30
CA SER A 440 19.86 -28.97 -23.04
C SER A 440 19.25 -29.18 -21.66
N SER A 441 19.80 -28.53 -20.63
CA SER A 441 19.24 -28.55 -19.28
C SER A 441 17.89 -27.84 -19.22
N TRP A 442 17.71 -26.77 -19.99
CA TRP A 442 16.41 -26.11 -20.15
C TRP A 442 15.35 -27.04 -20.75
N GLU A 443 15.69 -27.77 -21.81
CA GLU A 443 14.75 -28.72 -22.43
C GLU A 443 14.35 -29.84 -21.45
N ASN A 444 15.30 -30.36 -20.67
CA ASN A 444 15.00 -31.34 -19.61
C ASN A 444 14.06 -30.76 -18.54
N CYS A 445 14.31 -29.51 -18.12
CA CYS A 445 13.46 -28.80 -17.17
C CYS A 445 12.03 -28.60 -17.74
N ARG A 446 11.91 -28.18 -19.00
CA ARG A 446 10.65 -28.00 -19.71
C ARG A 446 9.85 -29.31 -19.76
N GLN A 447 10.51 -30.42 -20.09
CA GLN A 447 9.88 -31.74 -20.12
C GLN A 447 9.42 -32.20 -18.72
N ALA A 448 10.21 -31.94 -17.68
CA ALA A 448 9.83 -32.25 -16.30
C ALA A 448 8.59 -31.46 -15.87
N VAL A 449 8.49 -30.18 -16.22
CA VAL A 449 7.32 -29.34 -15.95
C VAL A 449 6.07 -29.84 -16.67
N VAL A 450 6.19 -30.18 -17.96
CA VAL A 450 5.08 -30.76 -18.73
C VAL A 450 4.61 -32.08 -18.10
N LYS A 451 5.53 -32.95 -17.71
CA LYS A 451 5.21 -34.23 -17.07
C LYS A 451 4.55 -34.05 -15.70
N ALA A 452 5.02 -33.09 -14.91
CA ALA A 452 4.42 -32.75 -13.62
C ALA A 452 2.98 -32.29 -13.79
N TYR A 453 2.72 -31.37 -14.73
CA TYR A 453 1.37 -30.91 -15.04
C TYR A 453 0.47 -32.05 -15.57
N GLN A 454 0.99 -32.91 -16.46
CA GLN A 454 0.26 -34.09 -16.95
C GLN A 454 -0.16 -35.01 -15.79
N SER A 455 0.75 -35.29 -14.85
CA SER A 455 0.47 -36.13 -13.69
C SER A 455 -0.65 -35.55 -12.83
N ILE A 456 -0.63 -34.24 -12.59
CA ILE A 456 -1.68 -33.53 -11.86
C ILE A 456 -3.02 -33.60 -12.61
N HIS A 457 -3.00 -33.36 -13.91
CA HIS A 457 -4.21 -33.37 -14.73
C HIS A 457 -4.83 -34.76 -14.83
N GLU A 458 -4.03 -35.83 -14.84
CA GLU A 458 -4.50 -37.21 -14.78
C GLU A 458 -5.17 -37.52 -13.42
N LEU A 459 -4.58 -37.05 -12.32
CA LEU A 459 -5.14 -37.22 -10.97
C LEU A 459 -6.40 -36.37 -10.77
N TYR A 460 -6.43 -35.16 -11.32
CA TYR A 460 -7.45 -34.15 -11.09
C TYR A 460 -7.87 -33.49 -12.41
N PRO A 461 -8.61 -34.20 -13.29
CA PRO A 461 -8.91 -33.72 -14.64
C PRO A 461 -9.77 -32.46 -14.70
N TYR A 462 -10.50 -32.17 -13.61
CA TYR A 462 -11.34 -30.99 -13.47
C TYR A 462 -10.68 -29.85 -12.67
N HIS A 463 -9.46 -30.03 -12.15
CA HIS A 463 -8.77 -28.93 -11.48
C HIS A 463 -8.14 -28.02 -12.53
N VAL A 464 -8.33 -26.72 -12.34
CA VAL A 464 -7.72 -25.66 -13.16
C VAL A 464 -6.94 -24.71 -12.26
N HIS A 465 -5.80 -24.22 -12.75
CA HIS A 465 -4.98 -23.19 -12.13
C HIS A 465 -5.37 -21.78 -12.59
N GLY A 466 -5.67 -21.63 -13.89
CA GLY A 466 -6.08 -20.38 -14.53
C GLY A 466 -4.92 -19.45 -14.90
N ASP A 467 -3.82 -19.49 -14.15
CA ASP A 467 -2.64 -18.64 -14.39
C ASP A 467 -1.33 -19.44 -14.54
N LEU A 468 -1.37 -20.56 -15.25
CA LEU A 468 -0.24 -21.50 -15.34
C LEU A 468 0.90 -21.00 -16.24
N ARG A 469 1.80 -20.19 -15.68
CA ARG A 469 2.93 -19.55 -16.38
C ARG A 469 4.26 -19.81 -15.67
N LYS A 470 5.39 -19.63 -16.35
CA LYS A 470 6.77 -19.75 -15.84
C LYS A 470 7.02 -19.00 -14.52
N ARG A 471 6.32 -17.89 -14.26
CA ARG A 471 6.44 -17.15 -12.98
C ARG A 471 5.76 -17.84 -11.79
N ASN A 472 4.80 -18.71 -12.06
CA ASN A 472 3.99 -19.45 -11.09
C ASN A 472 4.44 -20.92 -10.99
N ILE A 473 5.62 -21.24 -11.52
CA ILE A 473 6.23 -22.56 -11.49
C ILE A 473 7.64 -22.41 -10.91
N LEU A 474 7.92 -23.15 -9.85
CA LEU A 474 9.23 -23.29 -9.25
C LEU A 474 9.84 -24.63 -9.67
N PHE A 475 11.14 -24.63 -9.94
CA PHE A 475 11.90 -25.83 -10.25
C PHE A 475 13.05 -25.95 -9.25
N ASN A 476 13.22 -27.13 -8.67
CA ASN A 476 14.31 -27.40 -7.75
C ASN A 476 15.52 -27.98 -8.49
N LEU A 477 16.61 -27.22 -8.59
CA LEU A 477 17.81 -27.63 -9.32
C LEU A 477 18.52 -28.86 -8.72
N ASN A 478 18.33 -29.12 -7.41
CA ASN A 478 19.00 -30.22 -6.71
C ASN A 478 18.23 -31.54 -6.84
N SER A 479 16.91 -31.49 -6.72
CA SER A 479 16.02 -32.66 -6.69
C SER A 479 15.23 -32.87 -7.98
N LEU A 480 15.31 -31.94 -8.92
CA LEU A 480 14.55 -31.90 -10.19
C LEU A 480 13.03 -31.92 -10.00
N LYS A 481 12.56 -31.53 -8.81
CA LYS A 481 11.14 -31.41 -8.49
C LYS A 481 10.54 -30.13 -9.06
N VAL A 482 9.26 -30.21 -9.41
CA VAL A 482 8.44 -29.09 -9.89
C VAL A 482 7.43 -28.75 -8.79
N ALA A 483 7.23 -27.47 -8.55
CA ALA A 483 6.16 -26.98 -7.71
C ALA A 483 5.40 -25.85 -8.39
N PHE A 484 4.07 -25.91 -8.32
CA PHE A 484 3.17 -24.87 -8.77
C PHE A 484 2.80 -23.97 -7.58
N VAL A 485 2.72 -22.67 -7.84
CA VAL A 485 2.41 -21.64 -6.84
C VAL A 485 1.44 -20.64 -7.43
N ASP A 486 0.86 -19.79 -6.58
CA ASP A 486 -0.10 -18.75 -6.98
C ASP A 486 -1.47 -19.27 -7.45
N PHE A 487 -2.20 -19.88 -6.53
CA PHE A 487 -3.53 -20.46 -6.74
C PHE A 487 -4.69 -19.46 -6.66
N ASP A 488 -4.48 -18.17 -6.93
CA ASP A 488 -5.53 -17.14 -6.76
C ASP A 488 -6.75 -17.37 -7.65
N TRP A 489 -6.53 -17.95 -8.84
CA TRP A 489 -7.58 -18.22 -9.83
C TRP A 489 -7.98 -19.68 -9.92
N ALA A 490 -7.32 -20.53 -9.13
CA ALA A 490 -7.50 -21.96 -9.20
C ALA A 490 -8.87 -22.38 -8.65
N GLY A 491 -9.38 -23.50 -9.15
CA GLY A 491 -10.63 -24.09 -8.70
C GLY A 491 -11.08 -25.26 -9.57
N THR A 492 -12.32 -25.68 -9.40
CA THR A 492 -12.95 -26.67 -10.28
C THR A 492 -13.33 -26.01 -11.60
N SER A 493 -13.01 -26.69 -12.70
CA SER A 493 -13.35 -26.29 -14.07
C SER A 493 -14.83 -25.98 -14.19
N GLY A 494 -15.16 -24.81 -14.74
CA GLY A 494 -16.55 -24.36 -14.88
C GLY A 494 -17.08 -23.53 -13.71
N ASP A 495 -16.59 -23.77 -12.49
CA ASP A 495 -17.02 -23.08 -11.27
C ASP A 495 -16.26 -21.76 -11.06
N VAL A 496 -14.98 -21.74 -11.41
CA VAL A 496 -14.14 -20.54 -11.35
C VAL A 496 -14.09 -19.81 -12.69
N ARG A 497 -13.95 -18.48 -12.61
CA ARG A 497 -13.98 -17.56 -13.76
C ARG A 497 -12.79 -16.62 -13.72
N TYR A 498 -12.30 -16.25 -14.90
CA TYR A 498 -11.29 -15.21 -15.04
C TYR A 498 -11.76 -13.88 -14.47
N PRO A 499 -10.85 -13.06 -13.92
CA PRO A 499 -11.19 -11.73 -13.42
C PRO A 499 -11.73 -10.83 -14.54
N ILE A 500 -12.44 -9.77 -14.14
CA ILE A 500 -12.94 -8.73 -15.06
C ILE A 500 -11.77 -8.07 -15.82
N PHE A 501 -10.61 -7.95 -15.16
CA PHE A 501 -9.41 -7.35 -15.73
C PHE A 501 -8.35 -8.43 -15.97
N LEU A 502 -8.20 -8.82 -17.23
CA LEU A 502 -7.07 -9.63 -17.69
C LEU A 502 -5.95 -8.70 -18.15
N ASN A 503 -4.70 -9.07 -17.85
CA ASN A 503 -3.55 -8.30 -18.32
C ASN A 503 -3.41 -8.48 -19.84
N PRO A 504 -3.51 -7.40 -20.64
CA PRO A 504 -3.49 -7.50 -22.10
C PRO A 504 -2.10 -7.82 -22.67
N ASN A 505 -1.04 -7.71 -21.85
CA ASN A 505 0.33 -8.02 -22.27
C ASN A 505 0.67 -9.51 -22.19
N ILE A 506 -0.27 -10.35 -21.74
CA ILE A 506 -0.12 -11.80 -21.73
C ILE A 506 -0.76 -12.34 -23.00
N ASN A 507 -0.05 -13.22 -23.70
CA ASN A 507 -0.58 -13.94 -24.85
C ASN A 507 -1.53 -15.05 -24.36
N TRP A 508 -2.77 -14.68 -24.05
CA TRP A 508 -3.78 -15.61 -23.55
C TRP A 508 -4.19 -16.63 -24.62
N PRO A 509 -4.41 -17.91 -24.24
CA PRO A 509 -4.96 -18.90 -25.15
C PRO A 509 -6.32 -18.50 -25.74
N GLN A 510 -6.64 -19.07 -26.91
CA GLN A 510 -7.96 -18.93 -27.51
C GLN A 510 -9.06 -19.40 -26.54
N GLY A 511 -10.11 -18.59 -26.37
CA GLY A 511 -11.24 -18.87 -25.48
C GLY A 511 -11.13 -18.22 -24.10
N VAL A 512 -9.94 -17.74 -23.70
CA VAL A 512 -9.77 -16.96 -22.46
C VAL A 512 -10.37 -15.57 -22.64
N GLN A 513 -11.35 -15.24 -21.79
CA GLN A 513 -12.03 -13.94 -21.78
C GLN A 513 -12.37 -13.54 -20.34
N ALA A 514 -12.49 -12.23 -20.10
CA ALA A 514 -12.92 -11.71 -18.81
C ALA A 514 -14.27 -12.31 -18.38
N CYS A 515 -14.40 -12.69 -17.11
CA CYS A 515 -15.61 -13.33 -16.54
C CYS A 515 -16.01 -14.68 -17.15
N HIS A 516 -15.26 -15.23 -18.11
CA HIS A 516 -15.54 -16.56 -18.65
C HIS A 516 -15.00 -17.66 -17.74
N PRO A 517 -15.61 -18.86 -17.77
CA PRO A 517 -15.12 -20.00 -17.01
C PRO A 517 -13.67 -20.35 -17.36
N ILE A 518 -12.91 -20.76 -16.36
CA ILE A 518 -11.56 -21.30 -16.54
C ILE A 518 -11.71 -22.80 -16.85
N LEU A 519 -11.03 -23.24 -17.92
CA LEU A 519 -11.13 -24.60 -18.46
C LEU A 519 -9.73 -25.24 -18.52
N PRO A 520 -9.59 -26.58 -18.41
CA PRO A 520 -8.28 -27.25 -18.43
C PRO A 520 -7.48 -27.02 -19.71
N VAL A 521 -8.17 -26.81 -20.84
CA VAL A 521 -7.52 -26.46 -22.11
C VAL A 521 -6.78 -25.12 -22.03
N HIS A 522 -7.27 -24.18 -21.23
CA HIS A 522 -6.59 -22.89 -21.05
C HIS A 522 -5.24 -23.07 -20.36
N ASP A 523 -5.18 -23.88 -19.28
CA ASP A 523 -3.91 -24.14 -18.58
C ASP A 523 -2.92 -24.89 -19.47
N LYS A 524 -3.39 -25.91 -20.20
CA LYS A 524 -2.56 -26.69 -21.13
C LYS A 524 -1.96 -25.81 -22.23
N GLU A 525 -2.78 -25.00 -22.88
CA GLU A 525 -2.32 -24.13 -23.98
C GLU A 525 -1.50 -22.95 -23.46
N LEU A 526 -1.83 -22.37 -22.30
CA LEU A 526 -1.03 -21.30 -21.69
C LEU A 526 0.36 -21.80 -21.32
N LEU A 527 0.45 -22.98 -20.69
CA LEU A 527 1.73 -23.60 -20.37
C LEU A 527 2.55 -23.86 -21.64
N LYS A 528 1.91 -24.37 -22.70
CA LYS A 528 2.58 -24.61 -23.99
C LYS A 528 3.07 -23.31 -24.62
N LEU A 529 2.26 -22.25 -24.62
CA LEU A 529 2.63 -20.94 -25.16
C LEU A 529 3.74 -20.28 -24.36
N ASP A 530 3.75 -20.43 -23.03
CA ASP A 530 4.72 -19.76 -22.16
C ASP A 530 6.06 -20.53 -22.08
N LEU A 531 6.09 -21.83 -22.36
CA LEU A 531 7.31 -22.64 -22.40
C LEU A 531 8.06 -22.61 -23.74
N ASN A 532 7.40 -22.14 -24.81
CA ASN A 532 7.99 -21.94 -26.14
C ASN A 532 8.40 -20.47 -26.31
#